data_AF-A0A447QG29-F1
#
_entry.id   AF-A0A447QG29-F1
#
_cell.length_a   1.000
_cell.length_b   1.000
_cell.length_c   1.000
_cell.angle_alpha   90.00
_cell.angle_beta   90.00
_cell.angle_gamma   90.00
#
_symmetry.space_group_name_H-M   'P 1'
#
loop_
_entity.id
_entity.type
_entity.pdbx_description
1 polymer ?
#
loop_
_entity_poly.entity_id
_entity_poly.type
_entity_poly.pdbx_seq_one_letter_code
_entity_poly.pdbx_strand_id
1 'polypeptide(L)'
;MYRRRGAAGIALTEEDLQHDLDRRRPGTSRYTTQRREPDRVRILSGVFEGVTTGTSIGLMIENTDQRSQDYGAIKDVFRPGHADYTYEQKYGVRDYRGGGRSSARETAMRVAAGRSPKSTSSRNTA
;
A
#
# COMPACT_ATOMS: atom_id res chain seq x y z
N MET A 1 2.44 2.86 8.63
CA MET A 1 2.93 4.22 8.31
C MET A 1 4.34 4.09 7.75
N TYR A 2 4.55 4.38 6.46
CA TYR A 2 5.88 4.42 5.84
C TYR A 2 6.44 5.84 5.99
N ARG A 3 7.71 6.01 6.38
CA ARG A 3 8.32 7.31 6.67
C ARG A 3 9.57 7.49 5.83
N ARG A 4 9.46 8.20 4.71
CA ARG A 4 10.63 8.58 3.88
C ARG A 4 11.07 10.00 4.24
N ARG A 5 12.35 10.22 4.57
CA ARG A 5 12.93 11.58 4.53
C ARG A 5 13.14 11.92 3.05
N GLY A 6 12.36 12.84 2.52
CA GLY A 6 12.45 13.27 1.12
C GLY A 6 13.40 14.44 0.96
N ALA A 7 13.99 14.61 -0.23
CA ALA A 7 14.51 15.92 -0.63
C ALA A 7 13.32 16.88 -0.82
N ALA A 8 13.49 18.14 -0.46
CA ALA A 8 12.49 19.18 -0.67
C ALA A 8 12.48 19.64 -2.13
N GLY A 9 11.37 20.20 -2.59
CA GLY A 9 11.27 20.81 -3.92
C GLY A 9 10.97 19.86 -5.07
N ILE A 10 10.56 18.61 -4.80
CA ILE A 10 10.23 17.65 -5.87
C ILE A 10 8.72 17.61 -6.09
N ALA A 11 8.28 17.66 -7.36
CA ALA A 11 6.89 17.49 -7.71
C ALA A 11 6.40 16.06 -7.35
N LEU A 12 5.29 16.00 -6.61
CA LEU A 12 4.65 14.76 -6.22
C LEU A 12 3.16 14.96 -6.01
N THR A 13 2.36 14.20 -6.76
CA THR A 13 0.89 14.16 -6.66
C THR A 13 0.39 12.74 -6.39
N GLU A 14 -0.89 12.59 -6.02
CA GLU A 14 -1.50 11.28 -5.83
C GLU A 14 -1.58 10.52 -7.17
N GLU A 15 -1.80 11.23 -8.27
CA GLU A 15 -1.83 10.71 -9.63
C GLU A 15 -0.50 10.07 -10.05
N ASP A 16 0.63 10.66 -9.62
CA ASP A 16 1.97 10.12 -9.87
C ASP A 16 2.16 8.74 -9.24
N LEU A 17 1.48 8.49 -8.11
CA LEU A 17 1.52 7.23 -7.36
C LEU A 17 0.45 6.25 -7.87
N GLN A 18 -0.73 6.76 -8.26
CA GLN A 18 -1.88 5.97 -8.66
C GLN A 18 -1.58 5.11 -9.90
N HIS A 19 -0.80 5.61 -10.87
CA HIS A 19 -0.41 4.84 -12.05
C HIS A 19 0.26 3.50 -11.71
N ASP A 20 1.20 3.51 -10.76
CA ASP A 20 1.93 2.29 -10.38
C ASP A 20 1.07 1.37 -9.50
N LEU A 21 0.16 1.95 -8.71
CA LEU A 21 -0.85 1.20 -7.95
C LEU A 21 -1.88 0.51 -8.86
N ASP A 22 -2.32 1.17 -9.93
CA ASP A 22 -3.25 0.60 -10.91
C ASP A 22 -2.64 -0.60 -11.63
N ARG A 23 -1.32 -0.56 -11.90
CA ARG A 23 -0.58 -1.71 -12.47
C ARG A 23 -0.45 -2.87 -11.50
N ARG A 24 -0.36 -2.60 -10.20
CA ARG A 24 -0.31 -3.61 -9.14
C ARG A 24 -1.68 -4.23 -8.88
N ARG A 25 -2.75 -3.47 -9.08
CA ARG A 25 -4.11 -3.81 -8.67
C ARG A 25 -4.48 -5.25 -9.09
N PRO A 26 -4.98 -6.08 -8.15
CA PRO A 26 -5.48 -7.41 -8.49
C PRO A 26 -6.77 -7.33 -9.32
N GLY A 27 -7.12 -8.40 -10.05
CA GLY A 27 -8.37 -8.45 -10.83
C GLY A 27 -8.23 -7.96 -12.28
N THR A 28 -7.01 -7.75 -12.78
CA THR A 28 -6.72 -7.37 -14.18
C THR A 28 -6.85 -8.52 -15.17
N SER A 29 -6.89 -9.77 -14.69
CA SER A 29 -7.06 -10.97 -15.51
C SER A 29 -8.19 -11.86 -14.98
N ARG A 30 -8.89 -12.55 -15.88
CA ARG A 30 -9.97 -13.51 -15.60
C ARG A 30 -9.59 -14.60 -14.60
N TYR A 31 -8.29 -14.88 -14.44
CA TYR A 31 -7.75 -15.90 -13.54
C TYR A 31 -7.30 -15.36 -12.17
N THR A 32 -7.42 -14.06 -11.94
CA THR A 32 -7.00 -13.42 -10.68
C THR A 32 -8.19 -13.20 -9.75
N THR A 33 -7.91 -12.92 -8.48
CA THR A 33 -8.94 -12.70 -7.45
C THR A 33 -10.02 -11.70 -7.90
N GLN A 34 -11.28 -11.99 -7.57
CA GLN A 34 -12.43 -11.13 -7.89
C GLN A 34 -12.45 -9.82 -7.08
N ARG A 35 -11.56 -9.67 -6.10
CA ARG A 35 -11.48 -8.47 -5.26
C ARG A 35 -11.07 -7.27 -6.10
N ARG A 36 -11.94 -6.26 -6.12
CA ARG A 36 -11.73 -5.00 -6.85
C ARG A 36 -11.31 -3.90 -5.89
N GLU A 37 -10.17 -4.04 -5.24
CA GLU A 37 -9.62 -2.99 -4.39
C GLU A 37 -9.12 -1.85 -5.29
N PRO A 38 -9.65 -0.62 -5.21
CA PRO A 38 -9.24 0.46 -6.12
C PRO A 38 -7.85 1.03 -5.80
N ASP A 39 -7.22 0.59 -4.71
CA ASP A 39 -5.91 1.05 -4.24
C ASP A 39 -5.75 2.58 -4.29
N ARG A 40 -6.80 3.32 -3.92
CA ARG A 40 -6.75 4.79 -3.90
C ARG A 40 -5.75 5.23 -2.84
N VAL A 41 -4.70 5.91 -3.28
CA VAL A 41 -3.69 6.49 -2.41
C VAL A 41 -4.05 7.92 -2.04
N ARG A 42 -3.84 8.25 -0.77
CA ARG A 42 -3.96 9.61 -0.24
C ARG A 42 -2.65 10.04 0.39
N ILE A 43 -2.20 11.25 0.06
CA ILE A 43 -1.03 11.86 0.71
C ILE A 43 -1.52 12.62 1.94
N LEU A 44 -1.03 12.24 3.12
CA LEU A 44 -1.42 12.81 4.41
C LEU A 44 -0.45 13.86 4.93
N SER A 45 0.82 13.80 4.51
CA SER A 45 1.87 14.71 5.00
C SER A 45 3.04 14.76 4.03
N GLY A 46 3.94 15.73 4.22
CA GLY A 46 5.22 15.80 3.49
C GLY A 46 5.15 16.45 2.11
N VAL A 47 3.95 16.77 1.62
CA VAL A 47 3.70 17.47 0.35
C VAL A 47 2.82 18.69 0.62
N PHE A 48 3.16 19.80 0.00
CA PHE A 48 2.40 21.05 0.02
C PHE A 48 2.33 21.58 -1.41
N GLU A 49 1.12 21.92 -1.88
CA GLU A 49 0.88 22.42 -3.26
C GLU A 49 1.53 21.56 -4.36
N GLY A 50 1.52 20.23 -4.20
CA GLY A 50 2.11 19.29 -5.17
C GLY A 50 3.63 19.20 -5.12
N VAL A 51 4.27 19.77 -4.10
CA VAL A 51 5.74 19.78 -3.93
C VAL A 51 6.15 19.18 -2.58
N THR A 52 7.20 18.36 -2.56
CA THR A 52 7.73 17.79 -1.33
C THR A 52 8.35 18.86 -0.43
N THR A 53 8.02 18.82 0.85
CA THR A 53 8.50 19.78 1.87
C THR A 53 9.83 19.37 2.51
N GLY A 54 10.35 18.19 2.17
CA GLY A 54 11.51 17.57 2.82
C GLY A 54 11.18 16.85 4.14
N THR A 55 9.98 17.06 4.67
CA THR A 55 9.48 16.30 5.83
C THR A 55 9.00 14.90 5.42
N SER A 56 8.55 14.12 6.39
CA SER A 56 8.11 12.74 6.14
C SER A 56 6.83 12.69 5.31
N ILE A 57 6.87 11.93 4.21
CA ILE A 57 5.70 11.70 3.36
C ILE A 57 4.83 10.59 3.97
N GLY A 58 3.61 10.94 4.35
CA GLY A 58 2.62 10.01 4.87
C GLY A 58 1.66 9.59 3.76
N LEU A 59 1.45 8.28 3.60
CA LEU A 59 0.56 7.72 2.59
C LEU A 59 -0.51 6.84 3.26
N MET A 60 -1.73 6.88 2.74
CA MET A 60 -2.85 6.05 3.18
C MET A 60 -3.53 5.39 1.98
N ILE A 61 -3.79 4.09 2.07
CA ILE A 61 -4.58 3.33 1.11
C ILE A 61 -5.64 2.56 1.89
N GLU A 62 -6.91 2.79 1.57
CA GLU A 62 -8.04 2.22 2.32
C GLU A 62 -8.34 0.76 1.94
N ASN A 63 -8.87 0.02 2.90
CA ASN A 63 -9.35 -1.35 2.69
C ASN A 63 -10.85 -1.40 2.52
N THR A 64 -11.31 -1.39 1.26
CA THR A 64 -12.73 -1.30 0.91
C THR A 64 -13.43 -2.65 0.70
N ASP A 65 -12.71 -3.75 0.50
CA ASP A 65 -13.28 -5.09 0.23
C ASP A 65 -12.76 -6.13 1.23
N GLN A 66 -12.74 -5.75 2.51
CA GLN A 66 -12.42 -6.67 3.60
C GLN A 66 -13.62 -7.57 3.90
N ARG A 67 -13.76 -8.67 3.15
CA ARG A 67 -14.78 -9.69 3.41
C ARG A 67 -14.42 -10.49 4.65
N SER A 68 -14.81 -9.98 5.82
CA SER A 68 -14.53 -10.60 7.12
C SER A 68 -15.36 -11.86 7.37
N GLN A 69 -16.49 -12.03 6.67
CA GLN A 69 -17.46 -13.11 6.90
C GLN A 69 -17.02 -14.48 6.36
N ASP A 70 -16.18 -14.55 5.32
CA ASP A 70 -15.75 -15.82 4.71
C ASP A 70 -14.71 -16.60 5.55
N TYR A 71 -14.28 -16.06 6.69
CA TYR A 71 -13.12 -16.57 7.44
C TYR A 71 -13.45 -17.26 8.77
N GLY A 72 -14.73 -17.40 9.13
CA GLY A 72 -15.13 -18.06 10.37
C GLY A 72 -14.68 -19.52 10.47
N ALA A 73 -14.72 -20.25 9.35
CA ALA A 73 -14.36 -21.67 9.29
C ALA A 73 -12.85 -21.94 9.37
N ILE A 74 -11.99 -20.93 9.16
CA ILE A 74 -10.54 -21.08 9.19
C ILE A 74 -9.89 -20.48 10.45
N LYS A 75 -10.70 -20.05 11.42
CA LYS A 75 -10.22 -19.50 12.69
C LYS A 75 -9.30 -20.49 13.39
N ASP A 76 -9.69 -21.77 13.41
CA ASP A 76 -8.97 -22.82 14.14
C ASP A 76 -8.07 -23.67 13.21
N VAL A 77 -7.88 -23.24 11.96
CA VAL A 77 -7.08 -23.96 10.95
C VAL A 77 -5.89 -23.12 10.52
N PHE A 78 -4.70 -23.72 10.48
CA PHE A 78 -3.51 -23.12 9.87
C PHE A 78 -3.48 -23.45 8.38
N ARG A 79 -3.48 -22.44 7.52
CA ARG A 79 -3.46 -22.67 6.07
C ARG A 79 -2.05 -23.09 5.63
N PRO A 80 -1.90 -24.21 4.90
CA PRO A 80 -0.61 -24.60 4.33
C PRO A 80 -0.04 -23.49 3.44
N GLY A 81 1.26 -23.19 3.60
CA GLY A 81 1.93 -22.14 2.82
C GLY A 81 1.69 -20.70 3.29
N HIS A 82 0.86 -20.48 4.32
CA HIS A 82 0.67 -19.17 4.93
C HIS A 82 1.45 -19.02 6.23
N ALA A 83 1.72 -17.76 6.59
CA ALA A 83 2.45 -17.42 7.82
C ALA A 83 1.63 -17.58 9.11
N ASP A 84 0.48 -18.26 9.06
CA ASP A 84 -0.48 -18.35 10.16
C ASP A 84 0.18 -18.96 11.42
N TYR A 85 0.75 -20.16 11.27
CA TYR A 85 1.39 -20.88 12.38
C TYR A 85 2.60 -20.13 12.93
N THR A 86 3.48 -19.64 12.05
CA THR A 86 4.71 -18.95 12.47
C THR A 86 4.43 -17.61 13.15
N TYR A 87 3.37 -16.89 12.75
CA TYR A 87 2.94 -15.67 13.45
C TYR A 87 2.40 -15.96 14.84
N GLU A 88 1.54 -16.98 14.97
CA GLU A 88 0.96 -17.34 16.26
C GLU A 88 2.04 -17.80 17.24
N GLN A 89 2.96 -18.67 16.81
CA GLN A 89 4.07 -19.12 17.64
C GLN A 89 5.03 -17.99 18.04
N LYS A 90 5.27 -17.01 17.17
CA LYS A 90 6.21 -15.92 17.44
C LYS A 90 5.63 -14.81 18.31
N TYR A 91 4.36 -14.44 18.08
CA TYR A 91 3.76 -13.24 18.68
C TYR A 91 2.59 -13.56 19.61
N GLY A 92 2.15 -14.82 19.71
CA GLY A 92 1.00 -15.23 20.52
C GLY A 92 -0.36 -14.74 20.00
N VAL A 93 -0.37 -13.99 18.89
CA VAL A 93 -1.58 -13.42 18.29
C VAL A 93 -1.55 -13.59 16.77
N ARG A 94 -2.68 -14.04 16.22
CA ARG A 94 -2.86 -14.27 14.79
C ARG A 94 -4.16 -13.62 14.31
N ASP A 95 -4.08 -12.86 13.22
CA ASP A 95 -5.26 -12.44 12.48
C ASP A 95 -5.61 -13.51 11.43
N TYR A 96 -6.49 -14.44 11.81
CA TYR A 96 -6.92 -15.55 10.96
C TYR A 96 -7.68 -15.09 9.70
N ARG A 97 -8.15 -13.83 9.64
CA ARG A 97 -8.84 -13.28 8.47
C ARG A 97 -7.89 -13.03 7.28
N GLY A 98 -6.60 -13.34 7.43
CA GLY A 98 -5.59 -13.05 6.41
C GLY A 98 -5.30 -11.56 6.25
N GLY A 99 -5.66 -10.76 7.26
CA GLY A 99 -5.27 -9.36 7.40
C GLY A 99 -3.90 -9.19 8.06
N GLY A 100 -3.40 -7.96 8.09
CA GLY A 100 -2.18 -7.61 8.80
C GLY A 100 -0.89 -7.73 7.98
N ARG A 101 0.25 -7.92 8.67
CA ARG A 101 1.61 -7.75 8.10
C ARG A 101 1.99 -8.83 7.08
N SER A 102 1.36 -10.00 7.12
CA SER A 102 1.55 -11.06 6.13
C SER A 102 0.65 -10.92 4.90
N SER A 103 -0.21 -9.90 4.84
CA SER A 103 -1.13 -9.67 3.73
C SER A 103 -0.41 -9.14 2.49
N ALA A 104 -0.81 -9.64 1.31
CA ALA A 104 -0.37 -9.09 0.02
C ALA A 104 -0.71 -7.58 -0.13
N ARG A 105 -1.62 -7.04 0.69
CA ARG A 105 -1.91 -5.61 0.80
C ARG A 105 -0.69 -4.75 1.13
N GLU A 106 0.28 -5.28 1.86
CA GLU A 106 1.50 -4.55 2.20
C GLU A 106 2.31 -4.15 0.94
N THR A 107 2.19 -4.94 -0.13
CA THR A 107 2.84 -4.63 -1.42
C THR A 107 2.31 -3.33 -2.04
N ALA A 108 1.06 -2.93 -1.78
CA ALA A 108 0.53 -1.65 -2.25
C ALA A 108 1.33 -0.47 -1.70
N MET A 109 1.63 -0.51 -0.39
CA MET A 109 2.46 0.51 0.24
C MET A 109 3.89 0.48 -0.28
N ARG A 110 4.45 -0.69 -0.61
CA ARG A 110 5.79 -0.79 -1.23
C ARG A 110 5.83 -0.20 -2.63
N VAL A 111 4.80 -0.43 -3.44
CA VAL A 111 4.69 0.15 -4.79
C VAL A 111 4.58 1.67 -4.70
N ALA A 112 3.69 2.18 -3.83
CA ALA A 112 3.56 3.61 -3.62
C ALA A 112 4.86 4.25 -3.10
N ALA A 113 5.59 3.58 -2.21
CA ALA A 113 6.87 4.05 -1.68
C ALA A 113 8.04 3.94 -2.67
N GLY A 114 8.01 2.94 -3.56
CA GLY A 114 9.05 2.67 -4.56
C GLY A 114 9.02 3.65 -5.73
N ARG A 115 7.93 4.40 -5.89
CA ARG A 115 7.82 5.45 -6.91
C ARG A 115 8.77 6.60 -6.57
N SER A 116 9.78 6.78 -7.41
CA SER A 116 10.63 7.98 -7.36
C SER A 116 9.83 9.20 -7.82
N PRO A 117 9.79 10.28 -7.01
CA PRO A 117 9.21 11.56 -7.43
C PRO A 117 9.92 12.07 -8.69
N LYS A 118 9.17 12.64 -9.63
CA LYS A 118 9.78 13.22 -10.83
C LYS A 118 10.48 14.51 -10.43
N SER A 119 11.80 14.52 -10.50
CA SER A 119 12.59 15.74 -10.40
C SER A 119 12.19 16.67 -11.53
N THR A 120 11.53 17.78 -11.21
CA THR A 120 11.42 18.92 -12.10
C THR A 120 12.84 19.48 -12.26
N SER A 121 13.57 19.00 -13.29
CA SER A 121 14.70 19.77 -13.80
C SER A 121 14.14 21.14 -14.14
N SER A 122 14.65 22.17 -13.47
CA SER A 122 14.22 23.55 -13.60
C SER A 122 14.05 23.91 -15.07
N ARG A 123 12.79 24.11 -15.50
CA ARG A 123 12.50 25.05 -16.57
C ARG A 123 12.85 26.43 -16.01
N ASN A 124 14.11 26.81 -16.18
CA ASN A 124 14.52 28.20 -16.09
C ASN A 124 13.88 28.90 -17.30
N THR A 125 12.71 29.47 -17.10
CA THR A 125 12.12 30.46 -17.99
C THR A 125 11.89 31.72 -17.19
N ALA A 126 12.89 32.61 -17.25
CA ALA A 126 12.86 34.08 -17.20
C ALA A 126 14.18 34.57 -16.59
#